data_AF-A0A9Q1JXP5-F1
#
_entry.id   AF-A0A9Q1JXP5-F1
#
_cell.length_a   1.000
_cell.length_b   1.000
_cell.length_c   1.000
_cell.angle_alpha   90.00
_cell.angle_beta   90.00
_cell.angle_gamma   90.00
#
_symmetry.space_group_name_H-M   'P 1'
#
loop_
_entity.id
_entity.type
_entity.pdbx_description
1 polymer ?
#
loop_
_entity_poly.entity_id
_entity_poly.type
_entity_poly.pdbx_seq_one_letter_code
_entity_poly.pdbx_strand_id
1 'polypeptide(L)'
;MGELNSASMAKMAWRLLHEDDALWARVLKHRYGRGRTAVEMLMSCRHPSNLWKGITESRLILQRGLVHSVGNGQHTYFWLQRWAMELPLLEFSTGPVPSLEQHKTVANYWQSGKGWKWEELIDLLPTNILHRIAAFQVYLDMKGFGHFLIQSAIAIMRGGGVSPNKEKWRRIWRVKAPQKMKMLIWLILHKALMTNERRVKMGLTSNPNCSICPNSTEDSNHILRLCNEAKQVWRYFEQLNQDCHDLRTGLEDWILYSINRTKPDIFWPTKFITTLWWLWRWRNESCLGNSSNVPPDKIKCLLDKFKETTKALLNEERWFRPECHERREALVGWEPPSVDWVALNTDGSSKHNPGLAGGGGVFRGRNGEWLGGFAENMGICSAVRVELRAVLRGFLLA
;
A
#
# COMPACT_ATOMS: atom_id res chain seq x y z
N MET A 1 0.36 9.91 -5.03
CA MET A 1 1.44 9.37 -5.90
C MET A 1 2.80 9.96 -5.56
N GLY A 2 2.95 11.27 -5.36
CA GLY A 2 4.24 11.90 -5.00
C GLY A 2 4.94 11.31 -3.77
N GLU A 3 4.23 11.15 -2.65
CA GLU A 3 4.82 10.64 -1.39
C GLU A 3 5.37 9.20 -1.50
N LEU A 4 4.66 8.32 -2.21
CA LEU A 4 5.12 6.94 -2.41
C LEU A 4 6.37 6.90 -3.29
N ASN A 5 6.42 7.77 -4.31
CA ASN A 5 7.60 7.93 -5.15
C ASN A 5 8.79 8.43 -4.32
N SER A 6 8.60 9.48 -3.52
CA SER A 6 9.64 10.00 -2.62
C SER A 6 10.12 8.97 -1.59
N ALA A 7 9.22 8.17 -1.03
CA ALA A 7 9.57 7.06 -0.12
C ALA A 7 10.34 5.94 -0.83
N SER A 8 10.00 5.66 -2.08
CA SER A 8 10.69 4.66 -2.90
C SER A 8 12.10 5.14 -3.29
N MET A 9 12.25 6.43 -3.62
CA MET A 9 13.56 7.03 -3.87
C MET A 9 14.43 7.04 -2.61
N ALA A 10 13.84 7.33 -1.43
CA ALA A 10 14.53 7.20 -0.15
C ALA A 10 14.99 5.75 0.12
N LYS A 11 14.16 4.75 -0.24
CA LYS A 11 14.56 3.33 -0.17
C LYS A 11 15.74 3.04 -1.09
N MET A 12 15.74 3.56 -2.33
CA MET A 12 16.87 3.40 -3.25
C MET A 12 18.14 4.05 -2.72
N ALA A 13 18.03 5.25 -2.15
CA ALA A 13 19.15 5.93 -1.51
C ALA A 13 19.68 5.13 -0.31
N TRP A 14 18.80 4.53 0.51
CA TRP A 14 19.21 3.65 1.61
C TRP A 14 19.93 2.39 1.11
N ARG A 15 19.38 1.71 0.10
CA ARG A 15 20.00 0.53 -0.51
C ARG A 15 21.35 0.86 -1.14
N LEU A 16 21.50 2.03 -1.74
CA LEU A 16 22.78 2.48 -2.30
C LEU A 16 23.87 2.56 -1.21
N LEU A 17 23.52 2.93 0.01
CA LEU A 17 24.47 3.01 1.12
C LEU A 17 24.86 1.63 1.70
N HIS A 18 23.99 0.61 1.59
CA HIS A 18 24.14 -0.67 2.30
C HIS A 18 24.37 -1.88 1.40
N GLU A 19 23.96 -1.84 0.13
CA GLU A 19 24.12 -2.94 -0.84
C GLU A 19 25.38 -2.72 -1.69
N ASP A 20 26.55 -2.83 -1.07
CA ASP A 20 27.85 -2.64 -1.74
C ASP A 20 28.07 -3.61 -2.92
N ASP A 21 27.52 -4.82 -2.81
CA ASP A 21 27.73 -5.89 -3.80
C ASP A 21 26.79 -5.81 -5.01
N ALA A 22 25.73 -5.01 -4.93
CA ALA A 22 24.74 -4.92 -6.00
C ALA A 22 25.30 -4.15 -7.22
N LEU A 23 25.16 -4.73 -8.42
CA LEU A 23 25.71 -4.15 -9.66
C LEU A 23 25.26 -2.70 -9.91
N TRP A 24 23.97 -2.42 -9.72
CA TRP A 24 23.41 -1.07 -9.89
C TRP A 24 24.02 -0.07 -8.90
N ALA A 25 24.27 -0.50 -7.65
CA ALA A 25 24.88 0.32 -6.63
C ALA A 25 26.34 0.62 -7.01
N ARG A 26 27.13 -0.41 -7.37
CA ARG A 26 28.53 -0.27 -7.83
C ARG A 26 28.68 0.71 -8.99
N VAL A 27 27.82 0.61 -10.00
CA VAL A 27 27.82 1.54 -11.15
C VAL A 27 27.57 2.98 -10.70
N LEU A 28 26.59 3.20 -9.81
CA LEU A 28 26.28 4.53 -9.29
C LEU A 28 27.39 5.08 -8.39
N LYS A 29 27.98 4.25 -7.50
CA LYS A 29 29.13 4.66 -6.66
C LYS A 29 30.33 5.03 -7.51
N HIS A 30 30.61 4.24 -8.55
CA HIS A 30 31.73 4.50 -9.44
C HIS A 30 31.54 5.78 -10.26
N ARG A 31 30.30 6.09 -10.67
CA ARG A 31 29.99 7.27 -11.48
C ARG A 31 29.92 8.56 -10.66
N TYR A 32 29.36 8.51 -9.45
CA TYR A 32 29.03 9.71 -8.68
C TYR A 32 29.71 9.81 -7.31
N GLY A 33 30.33 8.73 -6.83
CA GLY A 33 30.87 8.61 -5.47
C GLY A 33 32.39 8.49 -5.36
N ARG A 34 33.16 8.66 -6.45
CA ARG A 34 34.64 8.62 -6.38
C ARG A 34 35.17 9.66 -5.37
N GLY A 35 35.89 9.18 -4.35
CA GLY A 35 36.50 10.01 -3.32
C GLY A 35 35.52 10.65 -2.33
N ARG A 36 34.25 10.20 -2.30
CA ARG A 36 33.21 10.74 -1.41
C ARG A 36 32.85 9.73 -0.32
N THR A 37 32.64 10.20 0.90
CA THR A 37 32.04 9.41 1.97
C THR A 37 30.57 9.05 1.64
N ALA A 38 30.00 8.07 2.34
CA ALA A 38 28.63 7.61 2.11
C ALA A 38 27.59 8.75 2.20
N VAL A 39 27.82 9.74 3.08
CA VAL A 39 26.95 10.92 3.23
C VAL A 39 27.18 11.95 2.12
N GLU A 40 28.43 12.15 1.70
CA GLU A 40 28.81 13.03 0.59
C GLU A 40 28.32 12.49 -0.77
N MET A 41 28.18 11.18 -0.91
CA MET A 41 27.58 10.56 -2.08
C MET A 41 26.12 11.00 -2.29
N LEU A 42 25.38 11.34 -1.24
CA LEU A 42 24.00 11.81 -1.37
C LEU A 42 23.91 13.32 -1.69
N MET A 43 25.03 13.98 -1.97
CA MET A 43 25.07 15.39 -2.35
C MET A 43 24.95 15.58 -3.87
N SER A 44 24.52 16.77 -4.28
CA SER A 44 24.39 17.13 -5.70
C SER A 44 25.72 16.97 -6.46
N CYS A 45 25.63 16.64 -7.74
CA CYS A 45 26.77 16.48 -8.64
C CYS A 45 26.54 17.23 -9.96
N ARG A 46 27.61 17.50 -10.72
CA ARG A 46 27.50 18.07 -12.07
C ARG A 46 26.92 17.00 -13.01
N HIS A 47 25.82 17.33 -13.68
CA HIS A 47 25.08 16.48 -14.64
C HIS A 47 24.49 15.18 -14.06
N PRO A 48 23.56 15.27 -13.08
CA PRO A 48 22.93 14.10 -12.50
C PRO A 48 21.88 13.51 -13.44
N SER A 49 21.88 12.18 -13.57
CA SER A 49 20.74 11.45 -14.17
C SER A 49 19.45 11.67 -13.36
N ASN A 50 18.28 11.49 -13.98
CA ASN A 50 16.99 11.64 -13.31
C ASN A 50 16.85 10.74 -12.06
N LEU A 51 17.38 9.51 -12.13
CA LEU A 51 17.45 8.61 -10.99
C LEU A 51 18.31 9.19 -9.86
N TRP A 52 19.49 9.71 -10.18
CA TRP A 52 20.40 10.31 -9.19
C TRP A 52 19.79 11.55 -8.54
N LYS A 53 19.11 12.41 -9.33
CA LYS A 53 18.38 13.56 -8.79
C LYS A 53 17.40 13.14 -7.72
N GLY A 54 16.52 12.18 -7.99
CA GLY A 54 15.54 11.73 -7.00
C GLY A 54 16.17 11.02 -5.79
N ILE A 55 17.30 10.30 -5.96
CA ILE A 55 18.08 9.76 -4.85
C ILE A 55 18.61 10.90 -3.96
N THR A 56 19.23 11.93 -4.54
CA THR A 56 19.79 13.07 -3.78
C THR A 56 18.71 13.92 -3.11
N GLU A 57 17.56 14.12 -3.75
CA GLU A 57 16.41 14.84 -3.16
C GLU A 57 15.82 14.10 -1.96
N SER A 58 15.86 12.77 -1.97
CA SER A 58 15.35 11.94 -0.86
C SER A 58 16.25 11.91 0.38
N ARG A 59 17.44 12.54 0.33
CA ARG A 59 18.42 12.59 1.44
C ARG A 59 17.80 13.12 2.74
N LEU A 60 16.95 14.14 2.67
CA LEU A 60 16.32 14.72 3.86
C LEU A 60 15.40 13.72 4.58
N ILE A 61 14.75 12.82 3.83
CA ILE A 61 13.90 11.76 4.39
C ILE A 61 14.77 10.74 5.12
N LEU A 62 15.90 10.36 4.53
CA LEU A 62 16.87 9.49 5.18
C LEU A 62 17.47 10.14 6.43
N GLN A 63 17.91 11.39 6.37
CA GLN A 63 18.46 12.09 7.53
C GLN A 63 17.47 12.20 8.70
N ARG A 64 16.17 12.29 8.41
CA ARG A 64 15.12 12.31 9.44
C ARG A 64 14.72 10.92 9.95
N GLY A 65 14.94 9.87 9.16
CA GLY A 65 14.51 8.50 9.44
C GLY A 65 15.61 7.51 9.81
N LEU A 66 16.87 7.87 9.59
CA LEU A 66 18.04 7.11 10.01
C LEU A 66 18.17 7.24 11.52
N VAL A 67 17.49 6.36 12.25
CA VAL A 67 17.90 6.01 13.60
C VAL A 67 19.16 5.18 13.44
N HIS A 68 20.30 5.70 13.89
CA HIS A 68 21.55 4.94 13.84
C HIS A 68 21.39 3.70 14.72
N SER A 69 21.29 2.51 14.10
CA SER A 69 21.42 1.26 14.83
C SER A 69 22.83 1.20 15.40
N VAL A 70 22.94 1.12 16.71
CA VAL A 70 24.22 1.17 17.44
C VAL A 70 25.17 0.05 17.01
N GLY A 71 24.64 -1.11 16.59
CA GLY A 71 25.44 -2.26 16.17
C GLY A 71 26.41 -2.71 17.28
N ASN A 72 27.70 -2.82 16.92
CA ASN A 72 28.79 -3.12 17.86
C ASN A 72 29.32 -1.87 18.64
N GLY A 73 28.76 -0.69 18.38
CA GLY A 73 29.07 0.55 19.08
C GLY A 73 30.43 1.20 18.75
N GLN A 74 31.27 0.61 17.89
CA GLN A 74 32.65 1.07 17.65
C GLN A 74 32.76 2.31 16.75
N HIS A 75 31.75 2.55 15.90
CA HIS A 75 31.73 3.67 14.95
C HIS A 75 30.62 4.68 15.24
N THR A 76 29.99 4.57 16.41
CA THR A 76 28.90 5.44 16.84
C THR A 76 29.38 6.30 18.00
N TYR A 77 29.52 7.61 17.80
CA TYR A 77 29.91 8.53 18.88
C TYR A 77 28.76 8.69 19.87
N PHE A 78 29.03 8.44 21.15
CA PHE A 78 27.99 8.38 22.18
C PHE A 78 27.29 9.74 22.36
N TRP A 79 28.05 10.83 22.42
CA TRP A 79 27.52 12.17 22.71
C TRP A 79 27.11 12.96 21.47
N LEU A 80 27.85 12.82 20.38
CA LEU A 80 27.76 13.69 19.20
C LEU A 80 26.80 13.19 18.12
N GLN A 81 26.37 11.93 18.18
CA GLN A 81 25.47 11.34 17.17
C GLN A 81 24.07 11.03 17.73
N ARG A 82 23.09 11.01 16.82
CA ARG A 82 21.67 10.75 17.12
C ARG A 82 21.37 9.25 17.03
N TRP A 83 21.70 8.52 18.09
CA TRP A 83 21.49 7.08 18.15
C TRP A 83 20.43 6.66 19.19
N ALA A 84 20.29 7.42 20.30
CA ALA A 84 19.30 7.15 21.35
C ALA A 84 18.10 8.12 21.35
N MET A 85 18.29 9.34 20.84
CA MET A 85 17.35 10.47 20.96
C MET A 85 17.23 11.25 19.63
N GLU A 86 16.25 12.15 19.55
CA GLU A 86 16.00 13.00 18.37
C GLU A 86 17.10 14.05 18.12
N LEU A 87 17.83 14.41 19.19
CA LEU A 87 19.03 15.25 19.18
C LEU A 87 20.23 14.48 19.77
N PRO A 88 21.47 14.92 19.51
CA PRO A 88 22.66 14.32 20.16
C PRO A 88 22.52 14.33 21.69
N LEU A 89 23.04 13.30 22.36
CA LEU A 89 22.94 13.18 23.83
C LEU A 89 23.58 14.35 24.57
N LEU A 90 24.52 15.05 23.93
CA LEU A 90 25.14 16.27 24.45
C LEU A 90 24.12 17.38 24.76
N GLU A 91 23.02 17.48 24.00
CA GLU A 91 21.96 18.47 24.23
C GLU A 91 21.12 18.16 25.48
N PHE A 92 21.24 16.95 26.02
CA PHE A 92 20.48 16.48 27.18
C PHE A 92 21.37 16.27 28.42
N SER A 93 22.63 16.70 28.39
CA SER A 93 23.55 16.54 29.52
C SER A 93 23.16 17.42 30.71
N THR A 94 23.29 16.89 31.92
CA THR A 94 23.04 17.62 33.18
C THR A 94 24.10 18.68 33.49
N GLY A 95 25.26 18.63 32.83
CA GLY A 95 26.36 19.57 32.98
C GLY A 95 27.35 19.52 31.80
N PRO A 96 28.43 20.33 31.81
CA PRO A 96 29.40 20.36 30.72
C PRO A 96 30.15 19.03 30.61
N VAL A 97 29.97 18.34 29.49
CA VAL A 97 30.68 17.08 29.19
C VAL A 97 32.11 17.40 28.71
N PRO A 98 33.17 16.87 29.36
CA PRO A 98 34.55 17.10 28.95
C PRO A 98 34.81 16.71 27.49
N SER A 99 35.66 17.45 26.77
CA SER A 99 35.94 17.22 25.35
C SER A 99 36.48 15.81 25.05
N LEU A 100 37.18 15.19 26.02
CA LEU A 100 37.67 13.82 25.94
C LEU A 100 36.52 12.79 25.98
N GLU A 101 35.46 13.06 26.73
CA GLU A 101 34.26 12.22 26.81
C GLU A 101 33.40 12.35 25.55
N GLN A 102 33.29 13.54 24.98
CA GLN A 102 32.45 13.80 23.80
C GLN A 102 32.80 12.92 22.58
N HIS A 103 34.08 12.56 22.45
CA HIS A 103 34.59 11.75 21.35
C HIS A 103 34.60 10.24 21.64
N LYS A 104 34.13 9.81 22.82
CA LYS A 104 33.97 8.38 23.12
C LYS A 104 32.82 7.78 22.29
N THR A 105 33.00 6.52 21.93
CA THR A 105 32.02 5.74 21.17
C THR A 105 31.09 4.99 22.11
N VAL A 106 29.97 4.50 21.58
CA VAL A 106 29.02 3.70 22.36
C VAL A 106 29.66 2.43 22.93
N ALA A 107 30.62 1.83 22.22
CA ALA A 107 31.38 0.68 22.71
C ALA A 107 32.22 1.01 23.97
N ASN A 108 32.61 2.27 24.19
CA ASN A 108 33.36 2.64 25.40
C ASN A 108 32.51 2.59 26.67
N TYR A 109 31.20 2.81 26.53
CA TYR A 109 30.22 2.81 27.63
C TYR A 109 29.45 1.49 27.76
N TRP A 110 29.81 0.46 26.97
CA TRP A 110 29.18 -0.86 26.98
C TRP A 110 30.19 -1.97 27.27
N GLN A 111 29.83 -2.91 28.13
CA GLN A 111 30.62 -4.10 28.43
C GLN A 111 29.82 -5.38 28.11
N SER A 112 30.39 -6.25 27.26
CA SER A 112 29.76 -7.52 26.90
C SER A 112 29.41 -8.36 28.13
N GLY A 113 28.16 -8.85 28.21
CA GLY A 113 27.67 -9.67 29.32
C GLY A 113 27.39 -8.92 30.63
N LYS A 114 27.84 -7.68 30.80
CA LYS A 114 27.57 -6.83 31.99
C LYS A 114 26.65 -5.64 31.69
N GLY A 115 26.56 -5.21 30.43
CA GLY A 115 25.67 -4.12 29.99
C GLY A 115 26.35 -2.74 30.00
N TRP A 116 25.55 -1.69 30.15
CA TRP A 116 26.01 -0.30 30.19
C TRP A 116 26.80 0.02 31.45
N LYS A 117 27.85 0.82 31.33
CA LYS A 117 28.62 1.36 32.46
C LYS A 117 27.91 2.55 33.08
N TRP A 118 26.86 2.28 33.87
CA TRP A 118 26.00 3.31 34.45
C TRP A 118 26.74 4.28 35.37
N GLU A 119 27.80 3.83 36.03
CA GLU A 119 28.66 4.64 36.92
C GLU A 119 29.26 5.85 36.18
N GLU A 120 29.57 5.72 34.88
CA GLU A 120 30.12 6.80 34.07
C GLU A 120 29.03 7.73 33.47
N LEU A 121 27.74 7.36 33.57
CA LEU A 121 26.62 8.03 32.87
C LEU A 121 25.59 8.66 33.81
N ILE A 122 25.45 8.15 35.05
CA ILE A 122 24.43 8.57 36.01
C ILE A 122 24.52 10.07 36.35
N ASP A 123 25.74 10.60 36.46
CA ASP A 123 25.95 12.01 36.82
C ASP A 123 25.86 12.96 35.61
N LEU A 124 25.97 12.43 34.39
CA LEU A 124 26.04 13.21 33.14
C LEU A 124 24.72 13.28 32.38
N LEU A 125 23.77 12.38 32.67
CA LEU A 125 22.48 12.31 31.99
C LEU A 125 21.32 12.20 32.99
N PRO A 126 20.18 12.84 32.71
CA PRO A 126 19.02 12.73 33.58
C PRO A 126 18.38 11.33 33.48
N THR A 127 17.72 10.90 34.56
CA THR A 127 17.22 9.53 34.75
C THR A 127 16.28 9.05 33.64
N ASN A 128 15.48 9.95 33.06
CA ASN A 128 14.58 9.66 31.94
C ASN A 128 15.33 9.28 30.65
N ILE A 129 16.54 9.81 30.45
CA ILE A 129 17.39 9.49 29.30
C ILE A 129 18.13 8.19 29.54
N LEU A 130 18.62 7.95 30.77
CA LEU A 130 19.24 6.68 31.16
C LEU A 130 18.30 5.49 30.97
N HIS A 131 17.03 5.61 31.38
CA HIS A 131 16.02 4.56 31.16
C HIS A 131 15.78 4.29 29.66
N ARG A 132 15.88 5.31 28.80
CA ARG A 132 15.78 5.13 27.35
C ARG A 132 17.01 4.45 26.77
N ILE A 133 18.21 4.81 27.24
CA ILE A 133 19.46 4.16 26.85
C ILE A 133 19.48 2.69 27.28
N ALA A 134 18.93 2.38 28.46
CA ALA A 134 18.86 1.02 29.00
C ALA A 134 18.08 0.05 28.10
N ALA A 135 17.16 0.56 27.29
CA ALA A 135 16.41 -0.24 26.33
C ALA A 135 17.23 -0.67 25.09
N PHE A 136 18.43 -0.11 24.89
CA PHE A 136 19.32 -0.49 23.79
C PHE A 136 20.28 -1.60 24.23
N GLN A 137 20.33 -2.69 23.46
CA GLN A 137 21.36 -3.72 23.56
C GLN A 137 22.40 -3.52 22.46
N VAL A 138 23.69 -3.51 22.84
CA VAL A 138 24.81 -3.44 21.89
C VAL A 138 25.27 -4.86 21.58
N TYR A 139 25.11 -5.28 20.33
CA TYR A 139 25.44 -6.63 19.88
C TYR A 139 26.85 -6.65 19.28
N LEU A 140 27.78 -7.28 19.99
CA LEU A 140 29.12 -7.59 19.49
C LEU A 140 29.02 -8.74 18.49
N ASP A 141 28.76 -8.41 17.22
CA ASP A 141 29.09 -9.18 15.99
C ASP A 141 28.16 -8.84 14.81
N MET A 142 27.12 -8.04 15.02
CA MET A 142 26.21 -7.66 13.95
C MET A 142 26.61 -6.30 13.35
N LYS A 143 27.05 -6.31 12.08
CA LYS A 143 26.90 -5.12 11.22
C LYS A 143 25.41 -4.78 11.24
N GLY A 144 25.06 -3.61 11.78
CA GLY A 144 23.66 -3.19 11.89
C GLY A 144 23.05 -2.99 10.51
N PHE A 145 22.48 -4.05 9.94
CA PHE A 145 21.64 -3.93 8.76
C PHE A 145 20.30 -3.36 9.22
N GLY A 146 20.15 -2.03 9.12
CA GLY A 146 18.85 -1.40 9.33
C GLY A 146 17.81 -1.97 8.36
N HIS A 147 16.52 -1.90 8.69
CA HIS A 147 15.46 -2.22 7.73
C HIS A 147 14.75 -0.93 7.29
N PHE A 148 14.79 -0.64 6.00
CA PHE A 148 14.03 0.49 5.46
C PHE A 148 12.58 0.08 5.12
N LEU A 149 11.64 0.54 5.94
CA LEU A 149 10.21 0.41 5.66
C LEU A 149 9.67 1.67 4.97
N ILE A 150 9.07 1.48 3.79
CA ILE A 150 8.41 2.55 3.02
C ILE A 150 7.33 3.24 3.86
N GLN A 151 6.63 2.48 4.71
CA GLN A 151 5.59 3.00 5.60
C GLN A 151 6.15 4.01 6.61
N SER A 152 7.30 3.73 7.22
CA SER A 152 7.97 4.63 8.15
C SER A 152 8.45 5.91 7.47
N ALA A 153 9.01 5.80 6.26
CA ALA A 153 9.42 6.96 5.46
C ALA A 153 8.22 7.88 5.13
N ILE A 154 7.06 7.29 4.77
CA ILE A 154 5.83 8.04 4.56
C ILE A 154 5.34 8.70 5.86
N ALA A 155 5.44 8.01 7.01
CA ALA A 155 5.06 8.57 8.30
C ALA A 155 5.96 9.77 8.70
N ILE A 156 7.26 9.69 8.44
CA ILE A 156 8.22 10.79 8.66
C ILE A 156 7.90 11.98 7.77
N MET A 157 7.56 11.75 6.49
CA MET A 157 7.11 12.81 5.58
C MET A 157 5.82 13.48 6.05
N ARG A 158 4.96 12.74 6.77
CA ARG A 158 3.67 13.21 7.29
C ARG A 158 3.75 13.79 8.71
N GLY A 159 4.93 13.84 9.34
CA GLY A 159 5.13 14.51 10.63
C GLY A 159 4.54 13.80 11.84
N GLY A 160 4.44 12.47 11.85
CA GLY A 160 4.14 11.68 13.08
C GLY A 160 2.73 11.80 13.67
N GLY A 161 1.85 12.66 13.14
CA GLY A 161 0.45 12.73 13.55
C GLY A 161 -0.41 11.60 12.97
N VAL A 162 -1.47 11.19 13.69
CA VAL A 162 -2.55 10.41 13.08
C VAL A 162 -3.19 11.28 12.02
N SER A 163 -2.79 11.09 10.75
CA SER A 163 -3.33 11.89 9.66
C SER A 163 -4.86 11.79 9.66
N PRO A 164 -5.61 12.89 9.48
CA PRO A 164 -7.07 12.88 9.29
C PRO A 164 -7.50 11.85 8.22
N ASN A 165 -6.62 11.59 7.26
CA ASN A 165 -6.76 10.59 6.22
C ASN A 165 -6.91 9.16 6.77
N LYS A 166 -6.21 8.78 7.84
CA LYS A 166 -6.31 7.44 8.46
C LYS A 166 -7.71 7.19 9.03
N GLU A 167 -8.29 8.22 9.66
CA GLU A 167 -9.63 8.14 10.23
C GLU A 167 -10.70 8.05 9.14
N LYS A 168 -10.57 8.86 8.09
CA LYS A 168 -11.40 8.81 6.89
C LYS A 168 -11.47 7.39 6.33
N TRP A 169 -10.32 6.74 6.11
CA TRP A 169 -10.28 5.38 5.58
C TRP A 169 -10.86 4.36 6.56
N ARG A 170 -10.55 4.48 7.85
CA ARG A 170 -11.11 3.60 8.89
C ARG A 170 -12.65 3.58 8.85
N ARG A 171 -13.29 4.74 8.67
CA ARG A 171 -14.75 4.86 8.56
C ARG A 171 -15.30 4.14 7.33
N ILE A 172 -14.70 4.37 6.16
CA ILE A 172 -15.12 3.72 4.89
C ILE A 172 -15.01 2.20 4.99
N TRP A 173 -13.89 1.69 5.52
CA TRP A 173 -13.65 0.25 5.60
C TRP A 173 -14.53 -0.45 6.65
N ARG A 174 -15.04 0.28 7.64
CA ARG A 174 -15.99 -0.23 8.65
C ARG A 174 -17.42 -0.42 8.15
N VAL A 175 -17.82 0.22 7.05
CA VAL A 175 -19.18 0.07 6.52
C VAL A 175 -19.45 -1.40 6.16
N LYS A 176 -20.62 -1.94 6.54
CA LYS A 176 -21.02 -3.29 6.16
C LYS A 176 -21.46 -3.28 4.69
N ALA A 177 -20.52 -3.56 3.78
CA ALA A 177 -20.75 -3.61 2.34
C ALA A 177 -19.72 -4.54 1.67
N PRO A 178 -20.02 -5.10 0.48
CA PRO A 178 -19.04 -5.85 -0.30
C PRO A 178 -17.76 -5.05 -0.59
N GLN A 179 -16.59 -5.70 -0.53
CA GLN A 179 -15.29 -5.03 -0.68
C GLN A 179 -15.15 -4.26 -2.00
N LYS A 180 -15.70 -4.78 -3.10
CA LYS A 180 -15.73 -4.08 -4.40
C LYS A 180 -16.40 -2.71 -4.34
N MET A 181 -17.45 -2.56 -3.53
CA MET A 181 -18.17 -1.29 -3.38
C MET A 181 -17.36 -0.30 -2.54
N LYS A 182 -16.67 -0.78 -1.49
CA LYS A 182 -15.72 0.04 -0.72
C LYS A 182 -14.54 0.52 -1.59
N MET A 183 -14.05 -0.35 -2.47
CA MET A 183 -13.00 -0.02 -3.42
C MET A 183 -13.45 1.07 -4.41
N LEU A 184 -14.72 1.06 -4.83
CA LEU A 184 -15.27 2.15 -5.64
C LEU A 184 -15.24 3.48 -4.89
N ILE A 185 -15.65 3.52 -3.61
CA ILE A 185 -15.54 4.74 -2.79
C ILE A 185 -14.10 5.21 -2.69
N TRP A 186 -13.14 4.30 -2.51
CA TRP A 186 -11.72 4.62 -2.54
C TRP A 186 -11.30 5.28 -3.86
N LEU A 187 -11.71 4.72 -5.00
CA LEU A 187 -11.44 5.30 -6.32
C LEU A 187 -12.05 6.71 -6.47
N ILE A 188 -13.29 6.91 -6.02
CA ILE A 188 -13.97 8.21 -6.07
C ILE A 188 -13.18 9.26 -5.28
N LEU A 189 -12.82 8.96 -4.04
CA LEU A 189 -12.12 9.88 -3.15
C LEU A 189 -10.68 10.16 -3.58
N HIS A 190 -10.07 9.25 -4.34
CA HIS A 190 -8.79 9.48 -5.00
C HIS A 190 -8.90 10.17 -6.36
N LYS A 191 -10.10 10.61 -6.77
CA LYS A 191 -10.39 11.18 -8.10
C LYS A 191 -9.91 10.27 -9.24
N ALA A 192 -10.02 8.96 -8.98
CA ALA A 192 -9.50 7.89 -9.83
C ALA A 192 -10.62 7.11 -10.56
N LEU A 193 -11.85 7.60 -10.52
CA LEU A 193 -12.95 7.01 -11.28
C LEU A 193 -12.79 7.28 -12.78
N MET A 194 -13.08 6.27 -13.62
CA MET A 194 -13.01 6.40 -15.08
C MET A 194 -14.24 7.11 -15.64
N THR A 195 -14.26 8.43 -15.55
CA THR A 195 -15.30 9.31 -16.12
C THR A 195 -14.91 9.81 -17.51
N ASN A 196 -15.85 10.35 -18.30
CA ASN A 196 -15.49 10.91 -19.62
C ASN A 196 -14.51 12.08 -19.51
N GLU A 197 -14.63 12.95 -18.49
CA GLU A 197 -13.63 13.99 -18.23
C GLU A 197 -12.21 13.40 -18.11
N ARG A 198 -12.07 12.30 -17.37
CA ARG A 198 -10.77 11.62 -17.20
C ARG A 198 -10.31 10.90 -18.46
N ARG A 199 -11.25 10.27 -19.20
CA ARG A 199 -10.96 9.63 -20.48
C ARG A 199 -10.42 10.64 -21.50
N VAL A 200 -10.95 11.87 -21.54
CA VAL A 200 -10.41 12.94 -22.38
C VAL A 200 -8.98 13.28 -21.98
N LYS A 201 -8.71 13.45 -20.67
CA LYS A 201 -7.34 13.69 -20.16
C LYS A 201 -6.35 12.57 -20.49
N MET A 202 -6.84 11.34 -20.67
CA MET A 202 -6.06 10.17 -21.07
C MET A 202 -5.99 9.95 -22.59
N GLY A 203 -6.65 10.79 -23.40
CA GLY A 203 -6.72 10.62 -24.86
C GLY A 203 -7.59 9.44 -25.33
N LEU A 204 -8.51 8.94 -24.50
CA LEU A 204 -9.36 7.77 -24.78
C LEU A 204 -10.74 8.14 -25.37
N THR A 205 -11.10 9.43 -25.39
CA THR A 205 -12.32 9.97 -26.01
C THR A 205 -12.12 11.46 -26.29
N SER A 206 -12.84 12.01 -27.25
CA SER A 206 -12.84 13.45 -27.56
C SER A 206 -13.94 14.22 -26.82
N ASN A 207 -15.01 13.53 -26.39
CA ASN A 207 -16.16 14.16 -25.75
C ASN A 207 -16.15 13.95 -24.23
N PRO A 208 -16.07 15.02 -23.40
CA PRO A 208 -16.12 14.94 -21.95
C PRO A 208 -17.54 14.84 -21.38
N ASN A 209 -18.59 15.00 -22.20
CA ASN A 209 -19.96 15.13 -21.73
C ASN A 209 -20.61 13.78 -21.40
N CYS A 210 -21.65 13.83 -20.59
CA CYS A 210 -22.43 12.65 -20.21
C CYS A 210 -23.36 12.25 -21.36
N SER A 211 -23.50 10.94 -21.60
CA SER A 211 -24.42 10.41 -22.63
C SER A 211 -25.90 10.70 -22.33
N ILE A 212 -26.25 10.91 -21.06
CA ILE A 212 -27.62 11.20 -20.60
C ILE A 212 -27.85 12.72 -20.48
N CYS A 213 -26.83 13.46 -20.08
CA CYS A 213 -26.86 14.91 -19.91
C CYS A 213 -25.86 15.55 -20.89
N PRO A 214 -26.21 15.71 -22.17
CA PRO A 214 -25.26 16.07 -23.23
C PRO A 214 -24.61 17.44 -23.05
N ASN A 215 -25.21 18.33 -22.24
CA ASN A 215 -24.71 19.67 -21.94
C ASN A 215 -23.89 19.73 -20.63
N SER A 216 -23.52 18.59 -20.04
CA SER A 216 -22.79 18.55 -18.77
C SER A 216 -21.57 17.64 -18.89
N THR A 217 -20.42 18.15 -18.45
CA THR A 217 -19.20 17.35 -18.32
C THR A 217 -19.41 16.23 -17.30
N GLU A 218 -19.03 15.03 -17.68
CA GLU A 218 -19.18 13.84 -16.85
C GLU A 218 -17.94 13.68 -15.96
N ASP A 219 -18.02 14.25 -14.75
CA ASP A 219 -17.11 14.00 -13.65
C ASP A 219 -17.74 13.04 -12.61
N SER A 220 -17.00 12.72 -11.54
CA SER A 220 -17.50 11.81 -10.49
C SER A 220 -18.73 12.37 -9.77
N ASN A 221 -18.82 13.69 -9.62
CA ASN A 221 -19.93 14.37 -8.95
C ASN A 221 -21.19 14.31 -9.83
N HIS A 222 -21.02 14.46 -11.14
CA HIS A 222 -22.09 14.37 -12.11
C HIS A 222 -22.67 12.95 -12.16
N ILE A 223 -21.84 11.92 -12.35
CA ILE A 223 -22.30 10.52 -12.41
C ILE A 223 -23.10 10.14 -11.16
N LEU A 224 -22.62 10.56 -9.98
CA LEU A 224 -23.15 10.08 -8.70
C LEU A 224 -24.26 10.96 -8.13
N ARG A 225 -24.34 12.25 -8.47
CA ARG A 225 -25.31 13.20 -7.86
C ARG A 225 -26.09 14.03 -8.87
N LEU A 226 -25.43 14.62 -9.87
CA LEU A 226 -26.05 15.67 -10.69
C LEU A 226 -26.74 15.16 -11.97
N CYS A 227 -26.35 13.97 -12.43
CA CYS A 227 -26.96 13.30 -13.58
C CYS A 227 -28.46 13.11 -13.35
N ASN A 228 -29.27 13.27 -14.41
CA ASN A 228 -30.73 13.14 -14.33
C ASN A 228 -31.18 11.78 -13.79
N GLU A 229 -30.43 10.73 -14.11
CA GLU A 229 -30.67 9.37 -13.61
C GLU A 229 -30.33 9.23 -12.13
N ALA A 230 -29.20 9.80 -11.70
CA ALA A 230 -28.82 9.80 -10.30
C ALA A 230 -29.83 10.60 -9.45
N LYS A 231 -30.25 11.78 -9.93
CA LYS A 231 -31.26 12.62 -9.26
C LYS A 231 -32.57 11.89 -9.03
N GLN A 232 -33.05 11.10 -10.00
CA GLN A 232 -34.28 10.32 -9.84
C GLN A 232 -34.16 9.28 -8.72
N VAL A 233 -33.03 8.58 -8.66
CA VAL A 233 -32.76 7.59 -7.60
C VAL A 233 -32.68 8.28 -6.23
N TRP A 234 -32.01 9.42 -6.13
CA TRP A 234 -31.87 10.14 -4.85
C TRP A 234 -33.18 10.76 -4.36
N ARG A 235 -34.01 11.30 -5.25
CA ARG A 235 -35.35 11.84 -4.90
C ARG A 235 -36.22 10.79 -4.19
N TYR A 236 -36.13 9.53 -4.60
CA TYR A 236 -36.83 8.44 -3.93
C TYR A 236 -36.37 8.28 -2.47
N PHE A 237 -35.07 8.37 -2.19
CA PHE A 237 -34.55 8.30 -0.82
C PHE A 237 -34.88 9.54 0.01
N GLU A 238 -34.86 10.73 -0.60
CA GLU A 238 -35.29 11.98 0.08
C GLU A 238 -36.74 11.90 0.56
N GLN A 239 -37.65 11.34 -0.24
CA GLN A 239 -39.04 11.11 0.14
C GLN A 239 -39.20 10.17 1.34
N LEU A 240 -38.21 9.31 1.61
CA LEU A 240 -38.18 8.43 2.78
C LEU A 240 -37.61 9.12 4.04
N ASN A 241 -37.60 10.45 4.06
CA ASN A 241 -37.11 11.31 5.15
C ASN A 241 -35.60 11.12 5.41
N GLN A 242 -34.84 10.94 4.34
CA GLN A 242 -33.40 10.82 4.37
C GLN A 242 -32.82 12.03 3.66
N ASP A 243 -32.41 13.09 4.38
CA ASP A 243 -31.62 14.20 3.82
C ASP A 243 -30.28 13.67 3.24
N CYS A 244 -30.37 13.05 2.06
CA CYS A 244 -29.32 12.19 1.51
C CYS A 244 -28.68 12.79 0.26
N HIS A 245 -29.27 13.84 -0.30
CA HIS A 245 -28.81 14.49 -1.53
C HIS A 245 -28.51 15.97 -1.30
N ASP A 246 -27.75 16.28 -0.25
CA ASP A 246 -27.31 17.65 0.01
C ASP A 246 -26.33 18.10 -1.08
N LEU A 247 -26.74 19.01 -1.97
CA LEU A 247 -25.92 19.55 -3.05
C LEU A 247 -24.97 20.69 -2.61
N ARG A 248 -25.08 21.18 -1.37
CA ARG A 248 -24.26 22.30 -0.87
C ARG A 248 -22.84 21.89 -0.50
N THR A 249 -22.62 20.60 -0.24
CA THR A 249 -21.32 20.04 0.17
C THR A 249 -20.55 19.44 -1.01
N GLY A 250 -19.22 19.42 -0.90
CA GLY A 250 -18.36 18.74 -1.85
C GLY A 250 -18.63 17.23 -1.89
N LEU A 251 -18.26 16.56 -2.99
CA LEU A 251 -18.50 15.12 -3.16
C LEU A 251 -17.90 14.28 -2.02
N GLU A 252 -16.71 14.65 -1.56
CA GLU A 252 -16.04 13.98 -0.44
C GLU A 252 -16.82 14.14 0.87
N ASP A 253 -17.15 15.36 1.25
CA ASP A 253 -17.87 15.65 2.50
C ASP A 253 -19.24 14.99 2.50
N TRP A 254 -19.94 15.02 1.36
CA TRP A 254 -21.22 14.35 1.18
C TRP A 254 -21.13 12.83 1.40
N ILE A 255 -20.11 12.18 0.84
CA ILE A 255 -19.88 10.74 1.04
C ILE A 255 -19.59 10.45 2.52
N LEU A 256 -18.69 11.22 3.14
CA LEU A 256 -18.29 11.02 4.53
C LEU A 256 -19.43 11.28 5.51
N TYR A 257 -20.25 12.30 5.26
CA TYR A 257 -21.45 12.55 6.03
C TYR A 257 -22.43 11.38 5.92
N SER A 258 -22.70 10.93 4.69
CA SER A 258 -23.68 9.87 4.41
C SER A 258 -23.31 8.53 5.03
N ILE A 259 -22.04 8.14 4.99
CA ILE A 259 -21.58 6.87 5.60
C ILE A 259 -21.54 6.90 7.13
N ASN A 260 -21.45 8.08 7.74
CA ASN A 260 -21.47 8.22 9.20
C ASN A 260 -22.89 8.37 9.75
N ARG A 261 -23.88 8.63 8.89
CA ARG A 261 -25.28 8.71 9.28
C ARG A 261 -25.84 7.30 9.46
N THR A 262 -26.12 6.92 10.69
CA THR A 262 -26.77 5.63 11.05
C THR A 262 -28.17 5.81 11.62
N LYS A 263 -28.64 7.06 11.75
CA LYS A 263 -29.99 7.39 12.20
C LYS A 263 -30.73 8.17 11.10
N PRO A 264 -32.02 7.87 10.85
CA PRO A 264 -32.85 6.87 11.53
C PRO A 264 -32.62 5.42 11.08
N ASP A 265 -31.89 5.19 9.99
CA ASP A 265 -31.68 3.88 9.38
C ASP A 265 -30.24 3.38 9.58
N ILE A 266 -30.06 2.32 10.37
CA ILE A 266 -28.74 1.73 10.66
C ILE A 266 -28.07 1.13 9.42
N PHE A 267 -28.86 0.73 8.42
CA PHE A 267 -28.37 0.18 7.16
C PHE A 267 -28.16 1.27 6.10
N TRP A 268 -28.37 2.54 6.44
CA TRP A 268 -28.20 3.66 5.52
C TRP A 268 -26.80 3.68 4.86
N PRO A 269 -25.68 3.52 5.59
CA PRO A 269 -24.35 3.51 4.96
C PRO A 269 -24.21 2.41 3.89
N THR A 270 -24.80 1.24 4.13
CA THR A 270 -24.84 0.12 3.19
C THR A 270 -25.69 0.44 1.97
N LYS A 271 -26.89 0.97 2.17
CA LYS A 271 -27.79 1.41 1.08
C LYS A 271 -27.10 2.48 0.23
N PHE A 272 -26.53 3.50 0.86
CA PHE A 272 -25.81 4.59 0.22
C PHE A 272 -24.66 4.11 -0.67
N ILE A 273 -23.72 3.32 -0.12
CA ILE A 273 -22.59 2.78 -0.90
C ILE A 273 -23.07 1.88 -2.03
N THR A 274 -24.12 1.09 -1.80
CA THR A 274 -24.69 0.22 -2.82
C THR A 274 -25.35 1.03 -3.94
N THR A 275 -26.03 2.14 -3.63
CA THR A 275 -26.56 3.09 -4.63
C THR A 275 -25.44 3.66 -5.50
N LEU A 276 -24.36 4.15 -4.90
CA LEU A 276 -23.22 4.69 -5.64
C LEU A 276 -22.61 3.65 -6.59
N TRP A 277 -22.49 2.40 -6.12
CA TRP A 277 -22.02 1.30 -6.95
C TRP A 277 -22.90 1.05 -8.17
N TRP A 278 -24.21 0.98 -7.98
CA TRP A 278 -25.14 0.68 -9.07
C TRP A 278 -25.32 1.84 -10.05
N LEU A 279 -25.32 3.09 -9.57
CA LEU A 279 -25.30 4.27 -10.45
C LEU A 279 -24.08 4.24 -11.39
N TRP A 280 -22.89 3.98 -10.83
CA TRP A 280 -21.68 3.85 -11.63
C TRP A 280 -21.73 2.64 -12.58
N ARG A 281 -22.23 1.50 -12.10
CA ARG A 281 -22.35 0.27 -12.89
C ARG A 281 -23.27 0.45 -14.09
N TRP A 282 -24.49 0.95 -13.88
CA TRP A 282 -25.46 1.18 -14.96
C TRP A 282 -24.93 2.15 -15.99
N ARG A 283 -24.28 3.24 -15.55
CA ARG A 283 -23.61 4.17 -16.46
C ARG A 283 -22.58 3.45 -17.33
N ASN A 284 -21.77 2.54 -16.76
CA ASN A 284 -20.77 1.81 -17.53
C ASN A 284 -21.39 0.81 -18.51
N GLU A 285 -22.43 0.08 -18.12
CA GLU A 285 -23.17 -0.81 -19.03
C GLU A 285 -23.69 -0.03 -20.23
N SER A 286 -24.31 1.15 -20.01
CA SER A 286 -24.77 2.03 -21.09
C SER A 286 -23.62 2.53 -21.97
N CYS A 287 -22.47 2.90 -21.40
CA CYS A 287 -21.31 3.38 -22.17
C CYS A 287 -20.66 2.28 -23.01
N LEU A 288 -20.78 1.01 -22.59
CA LEU A 288 -20.25 -0.15 -23.31
C LEU A 288 -21.24 -0.72 -24.35
N GLY A 289 -22.40 -0.09 -24.53
CA GLY A 289 -23.43 -0.56 -25.44
C GLY A 289 -24.30 -1.70 -24.89
N ASN A 290 -24.12 -2.09 -23.62
CA ASN A 290 -24.88 -3.14 -22.95
C ASN A 290 -26.14 -2.58 -22.27
N SER A 291 -26.85 -1.66 -22.93
CA SER A 291 -28.03 -1.00 -22.34
C SER A 291 -29.15 -1.97 -21.95
N SER A 292 -29.18 -3.17 -22.53
CA SER A 292 -30.07 -4.27 -22.13
C SER A 292 -29.86 -4.76 -20.69
N ASN A 293 -28.67 -4.54 -20.12
CA ASN A 293 -28.36 -4.91 -18.73
C ASN A 293 -28.82 -3.85 -17.71
N VAL A 294 -29.26 -2.68 -18.18
CA VAL A 294 -29.76 -1.61 -17.32
C VAL A 294 -31.26 -1.84 -17.09
N PRO A 295 -31.70 -2.03 -15.84
CA PRO A 295 -33.10 -2.28 -15.55
C PRO A 295 -33.95 -1.03 -15.87
N PRO A 296 -35.17 -1.20 -16.41
CA PRO A 296 -36.08 -0.08 -16.63
C PRO A 296 -36.53 0.55 -15.30
N ASP A 297 -36.80 -0.29 -14.29
CA ASP A 297 -37.07 0.16 -12.92
C ASP A 297 -35.83 0.03 -12.04
N LYS A 298 -35.06 1.13 -12.00
CA LYS A 298 -33.83 1.24 -11.22
C LYS A 298 -34.09 1.19 -9.72
N ILE A 299 -35.20 1.76 -9.25
CA ILE A 299 -35.52 1.82 -7.82
C ILE A 299 -35.84 0.42 -7.29
N LYS A 300 -36.72 -0.32 -7.98
CA LYS A 300 -37.04 -1.70 -7.60
C LYS A 300 -35.81 -2.58 -7.63
N CYS A 301 -35.02 -2.52 -8.70
CA CYS A 301 -33.77 -3.28 -8.79
C CYS A 301 -32.83 -2.96 -7.62
N LEU A 302 -32.68 -1.67 -7.28
CA LEU A 302 -31.83 -1.24 -6.19
C LEU A 302 -32.30 -1.77 -4.84
N LEU A 303 -33.60 -1.72 -4.55
CA LEU A 303 -34.20 -2.27 -3.33
C LEU A 303 -33.97 -3.79 -3.21
N ASP A 304 -34.11 -4.53 -4.30
CA ASP A 304 -33.85 -5.96 -4.33
C ASP A 304 -32.36 -6.25 -4.09
N LYS A 305 -31.47 -5.45 -4.69
CA LYS A 305 -30.02 -5.54 -4.43
C LYS A 305 -29.62 -5.17 -3.02
N PHE A 306 -30.32 -4.25 -2.36
CA PHE A 306 -30.12 -4.01 -0.94
C PHE A 306 -30.53 -5.21 -0.10
N LYS A 307 -31.70 -5.82 -0.37
CA LYS A 307 -32.14 -7.02 0.35
C LYS A 307 -31.12 -8.15 0.20
N GLU A 308 -30.66 -8.41 -1.03
CA GLU A 308 -29.61 -9.40 -1.31
C GLU A 308 -28.32 -9.09 -0.53
N THR A 309 -27.85 -7.85 -0.59
CA THR A 309 -26.59 -7.41 0.04
C THR A 309 -26.69 -7.51 1.56
N THR A 310 -27.78 -7.02 2.16
CA THR A 310 -28.00 -7.10 3.60
C THR A 310 -28.13 -8.55 4.06
N LYS A 311 -28.85 -9.40 3.33
CA LYS A 311 -28.97 -10.83 3.65
C LYS A 311 -27.61 -11.53 3.57
N ALA A 312 -26.80 -11.25 2.54
CA ALA A 312 -25.46 -11.81 2.41
C ALA A 312 -24.56 -11.36 3.57
N LEU A 313 -24.60 -10.09 3.96
CA LEU A 313 -23.80 -9.57 5.07
C LEU A 313 -24.22 -10.14 6.44
N LEU A 314 -25.53 -10.31 6.67
CA LEU A 314 -26.04 -10.97 7.89
C LEU A 314 -25.68 -12.47 7.93
N ASN A 315 -25.58 -13.12 6.77
CA ASN A 315 -25.13 -14.50 6.67
C ASN A 315 -23.59 -14.63 6.80
N GLU A 316 -22.81 -13.63 6.36
CA GLU A 316 -21.37 -13.58 6.59
C GLU A 316 -21.05 -13.49 8.09
N GLU A 317 -21.85 -12.79 8.90
CA GLU A 317 -21.72 -12.80 10.37
C GLU A 317 -21.90 -14.20 10.99
N ARG A 318 -22.56 -15.15 10.29
CA ARG A 318 -22.61 -16.56 10.69
C ARG A 318 -21.34 -17.35 10.33
N TRP A 319 -20.64 -16.98 9.25
CA TRP A 319 -19.41 -17.66 8.82
C TRP A 319 -18.18 -17.14 9.55
N PHE A 320 -18.20 -15.87 9.97
CA PHE A 320 -17.19 -15.22 10.80
C PHE A 320 -17.63 -15.17 12.27
N ARG A 321 -17.89 -16.32 12.89
CA ARG A 321 -17.86 -16.37 14.36
C ARG A 321 -16.42 -16.07 14.82
N PRO A 322 -16.21 -15.18 15.81
CA PRO A 322 -14.86 -14.86 16.32
C PRO A 322 -14.16 -16.00 17.06
N GLU A 323 -14.76 -17.20 17.14
CA GLU A 323 -14.27 -18.29 18.00
C GLU A 323 -13.23 -19.21 17.35
N CYS A 324 -12.90 -19.06 16.06
CA CYS A 324 -11.79 -19.83 15.50
C CYS A 324 -11.24 -19.14 14.25
N HIS A 325 -10.07 -18.52 14.37
CA HIS A 325 -8.95 -18.56 13.43
C HIS A 325 -7.99 -17.43 13.84
N GLU A 326 -6.92 -17.78 14.55
CA GLU A 326 -5.73 -16.93 14.60
C GLU A 326 -5.39 -16.51 13.16
N ARG A 327 -5.28 -15.20 12.93
CA ARG A 327 -4.78 -14.66 11.68
C ARG A 327 -3.32 -15.11 11.52
N ARG A 328 -3.11 -16.24 10.86
CA ARG A 328 -1.78 -16.72 10.48
C ARG A 328 -1.31 -15.95 9.26
N GLU A 329 -0.37 -15.05 9.45
CA GLU A 329 0.39 -14.48 8.36
C GLU A 329 1.35 -15.57 7.85
N ALA A 330 0.99 -16.22 6.74
CA ALA A 330 1.86 -17.17 6.06
C ALA A 330 2.63 -16.43 4.97
N LEU A 331 3.95 -16.60 4.94
CA LEU A 331 4.76 -16.24 3.79
C LEU A 331 4.36 -17.15 2.63
N VAL A 332 3.64 -16.62 1.64
CA VAL A 332 3.33 -17.34 0.40
C VAL A 332 4.57 -17.25 -0.50
N GLY A 333 5.50 -18.18 -0.31
CA GLY A 333 6.67 -18.39 -1.17
C GLY A 333 6.57 -19.72 -1.89
N TRP A 334 7.20 -19.83 -3.06
CA TRP A 334 7.41 -21.14 -3.69
C TRP A 334 8.46 -21.88 -2.86
N GLU A 335 8.13 -23.09 -2.40
CA GLU A 335 9.06 -23.97 -1.70
C GLU A 335 9.47 -25.11 -2.64
N PRO A 336 10.76 -25.47 -2.67
CA PRO A 336 11.20 -26.62 -3.45
C PRO A 336 10.60 -27.93 -2.92
N PRO A 337 10.37 -28.92 -3.80
CA PRO A 337 9.85 -30.22 -3.40
C PRO A 337 10.85 -31.01 -2.56
N SER A 338 10.35 -31.98 -1.77
CA SER A 338 11.18 -32.91 -1.00
C SER A 338 11.93 -33.90 -1.92
N VAL A 339 12.84 -34.70 -1.34
CA VAL A 339 13.85 -35.49 -2.07
C VAL A 339 13.27 -36.43 -3.14
N ASP A 340 12.07 -36.96 -2.92
CA ASP A 340 11.43 -37.92 -3.80
C ASP A 340 10.28 -37.32 -4.63
N TRP A 341 10.18 -35.98 -4.67
CA TRP A 341 9.08 -35.28 -5.32
C TRP A 341 9.58 -34.34 -6.42
N VAL A 342 8.78 -34.25 -7.47
CA VAL A 342 8.93 -33.26 -8.54
C VAL A 342 7.82 -32.23 -8.41
N ALA A 343 8.19 -30.95 -8.43
CA ALA A 343 7.24 -29.85 -8.45
C ALA A 343 6.78 -29.60 -9.89
N LEU A 344 5.48 -29.81 -10.15
CA LEU A 344 4.83 -29.44 -11.39
C LEU A 344 4.15 -28.08 -11.22
N ASN A 345 4.64 -27.07 -11.95
CA ASN A 345 3.99 -25.75 -12.04
C ASN A 345 3.38 -25.59 -13.43
N THR A 346 2.08 -25.32 -13.51
CA THR A 346 1.34 -25.16 -14.77
C THR A 346 0.70 -23.79 -14.88
N ASP A 347 0.49 -23.35 -16.12
CA ASP A 347 -0.25 -22.13 -16.44
C ASP A 347 -1.04 -22.35 -17.73
N GLY A 348 -2.25 -21.77 -17.79
CA GLY A 348 -3.14 -21.84 -18.94
C GLY A 348 -3.64 -20.47 -19.34
N SER A 349 -3.54 -20.12 -20.61
CA SER A 349 -4.01 -18.83 -21.14
C SER A 349 -5.00 -18.99 -22.28
N SER A 350 -6.01 -18.11 -22.32
CA SER A 350 -6.99 -18.03 -23.41
C SER A 350 -7.18 -16.58 -23.86
N LYS A 351 -7.10 -16.34 -25.17
CA LYS A 351 -7.44 -15.06 -25.78
C LYS A 351 -8.97 -14.93 -25.86
N HIS A 352 -9.57 -14.23 -24.90
CA HIS A 352 -11.02 -14.18 -24.62
C HIS A 352 -11.54 -15.45 -23.92
N ASN A 353 -12.84 -15.51 -23.61
CA ASN A 353 -13.41 -16.60 -22.81
C ASN A 353 -14.79 -17.03 -23.34
N PRO A 354 -14.89 -18.03 -24.25
CA PRO A 354 -13.80 -18.87 -24.79
C PRO A 354 -13.05 -18.23 -25.96
N GLY A 355 -11.81 -18.66 -26.20
CA GLY A 355 -11.05 -18.29 -27.39
C GLY A 355 -9.78 -19.11 -27.55
N LEU A 356 -8.88 -18.69 -28.47
CA LEU A 356 -7.63 -19.40 -28.75
C LEU A 356 -6.79 -19.52 -27.47
N ALA A 357 -6.46 -20.75 -27.10
CA ALA A 357 -5.88 -21.08 -25.81
C ALA A 357 -4.65 -21.97 -25.93
N GLY A 358 -3.69 -21.74 -25.04
CA GLY A 358 -2.47 -22.53 -24.91
C GLY A 358 -2.16 -22.73 -23.43
N GLY A 359 -1.63 -23.90 -23.11
CA GLY A 359 -1.23 -24.24 -21.74
C GLY A 359 0.15 -24.83 -21.72
N GLY A 360 0.81 -24.73 -20.57
CA GLY A 360 2.15 -25.29 -20.40
C GLY A 360 2.44 -25.59 -18.95
N GLY A 361 3.58 -26.24 -18.74
CA GLY A 361 4.04 -26.55 -17.40
C GLY A 361 5.54 -26.79 -17.35
N VAL A 362 6.06 -26.71 -16.14
CA VAL A 362 7.47 -26.82 -15.81
C VAL A 362 7.62 -27.82 -14.66
N PHE A 363 8.56 -28.74 -14.82
CA PHE A 363 8.99 -29.69 -13.81
C PHE A 363 10.25 -29.17 -13.12
N ARG A 364 10.23 -29.09 -11.79
CA ARG A 364 11.36 -28.66 -10.98
C ARG A 364 11.73 -29.69 -9.93
N GLY A 365 13.02 -29.87 -9.71
CA GLY A 365 13.54 -30.74 -8.68
C GLY A 365 13.83 -30.01 -7.37
N ARG A 366 14.57 -30.68 -6.48
CA ARG A 366 14.76 -30.33 -5.07
C ARG A 366 15.45 -28.98 -4.83
N ASN A 367 16.31 -28.55 -5.75
CA ASN A 367 17.01 -27.27 -5.66
C ASN A 367 16.34 -26.19 -6.51
N GLY A 368 15.13 -26.47 -7.02
CA GLY A 368 14.46 -25.63 -8.01
C GLY A 368 15.12 -25.72 -9.39
N GLU A 369 15.96 -26.73 -9.62
CA GLU A 369 16.56 -27.00 -10.91
C GLU A 369 15.49 -27.36 -11.94
N TRP A 370 15.73 -26.96 -13.19
CA TRP A 370 14.89 -27.30 -14.31
C TRP A 370 15.06 -28.78 -14.69
N LEU A 371 13.97 -29.56 -14.59
CA LEU A 371 13.96 -30.96 -15.02
C LEU A 371 13.34 -31.14 -16.41
N GLY A 372 12.43 -30.25 -16.80
CA GLY A 372 11.75 -30.30 -18.09
C GLY A 372 10.52 -29.41 -18.12
N GLY A 373 9.84 -29.39 -19.25
CA GLY A 373 8.59 -28.65 -19.39
C GLY A 373 7.88 -28.95 -20.70
N PHE A 374 6.64 -28.49 -20.80
CA PHE A 374 5.81 -28.67 -21.99
C PHE A 374 5.05 -27.38 -22.30
N ALA A 375 4.71 -27.21 -23.57
CA ALA A 375 3.79 -26.19 -24.04
C ALA A 375 2.91 -26.82 -25.12
N GLU A 376 1.61 -26.57 -25.06
CA GLU A 376 0.64 -27.21 -25.94
C GLU A 376 -0.43 -26.20 -26.38
N ASN A 377 -0.78 -26.25 -27.67
CA ASN A 377 -1.92 -25.53 -28.19
C ASN A 377 -3.19 -26.34 -27.86
N MET A 378 -4.10 -25.75 -27.10
CA MET A 378 -5.30 -26.43 -26.60
C MET A 378 -6.58 -26.04 -27.36
N GLY A 379 -6.41 -25.40 -28.53
CA GLY A 379 -7.51 -25.00 -29.42
C GLY A 379 -8.30 -23.83 -28.87
N ILE A 380 -9.64 -23.91 -28.94
CA ILE A 380 -10.54 -22.89 -28.41
C ILE A 380 -11.14 -23.41 -27.10
N CYS A 381 -10.84 -22.76 -25.97
CA CYS A 381 -11.44 -23.11 -24.69
C CYS A 381 -11.53 -21.92 -23.73
N SER A 382 -12.17 -22.12 -22.57
CA SER A 382 -12.26 -21.10 -21.52
C SER A 382 -10.99 -21.06 -20.67
N ALA A 383 -10.73 -19.92 -20.03
CA ALA A 383 -9.56 -19.73 -19.16
C ALA A 383 -9.45 -20.82 -18.06
N VAL A 384 -10.58 -21.14 -17.41
CA VAL A 384 -10.61 -22.21 -16.38
C VAL A 384 -10.30 -23.59 -16.96
N ARG A 385 -10.74 -23.85 -18.20
CA ARG A 385 -10.59 -25.17 -18.83
C ARG A 385 -9.18 -25.39 -19.35
N VAL A 386 -8.47 -24.35 -19.80
CA VAL A 386 -7.05 -24.44 -20.19
C VAL A 386 -6.16 -24.68 -18.99
N GLU A 387 -6.43 -24.03 -17.85
CA GLU A 387 -5.72 -24.24 -16.58
C GLU A 387 -5.79 -25.71 -16.13
N LEU A 388 -7.01 -26.26 -16.07
CA LEU A 388 -7.22 -27.66 -15.67
C LEU A 388 -6.59 -28.67 -16.65
N ARG A 389 -6.61 -28.35 -17.95
CA ARG A 389 -5.95 -29.20 -18.96
C ARG A 389 -4.44 -29.16 -18.86
N ALA A 390 -3.85 -28.00 -18.56
CA ALA A 390 -2.41 -27.88 -18.31
C ALA A 390 -1.99 -28.75 -17.11
N VAL A 391 -2.76 -28.71 -16.01
CA VAL A 391 -2.56 -29.58 -14.85
C VAL A 391 -2.61 -31.06 -15.24
N LEU A 392 -3.69 -31.49 -15.92
CA LEU A 392 -3.85 -32.88 -16.35
C LEU A 392 -2.70 -33.34 -17.25
N ARG A 393 -2.29 -32.49 -18.20
CA ARG A 393 -1.20 -32.81 -19.12
C ARG A 393 0.13 -32.96 -18.39
N GLY A 394 0.41 -32.10 -17.43
CA GLY A 394 1.61 -32.21 -16.59
C GLY A 394 1.63 -33.51 -15.79
N PHE A 395 0.49 -33.95 -15.24
CA PHE A 395 0.41 -35.25 -14.55
C PHE A 395 0.60 -36.45 -15.47
N LEU A 396 0.27 -36.35 -16.76
CA LEU A 396 0.50 -37.43 -17.73
C LEU A 396 1.96 -37.51 -18.21
N LEU A 397 2.74 -36.45 -17.98
CA LEU A 397 4.13 -36.33 -18.40
C LEU A 397 5.13 -36.53 -17.25
N ALA A 398 4.66 -36.36 -16.00
CA ALA A 398 5.36 -36.79 -14.78
C ALA A 398 5.23 -38.30 -14.62
#